data_AF-A0AA40LMS1-F1
#
_entry.id   AF-A0AA40LMS1-F1
#
_cell.length_a   1.000
_cell.length_b   1.000
_cell.length_c   1.000
_cell.angle_alpha   90.00
_cell.angle_beta   90.00
_cell.angle_gamma   90.00
#
_symmetry.space_group_name_H-M   'P 1'
#
loop_
_entity.id
_entity.type
_entity.pdbx_description
1 polymer ?
#
loop_
_entity_poly.entity_id
_entity_poly.type
_entity_poly.pdbx_seq_one_letter_code
_entity_poly.pdbx_strand_id
1 'polypeptide(L)'
;MAATRASNDRPPGAGGVKRGRQQQEAAATGSRVTVVLGAQWGDEGKGKVVDLLATDADIISRCQGGNNAGHTVVVDGKEYDFHLLPSGIINTKAVSFIGNGVVVHLPGLFEEAEKNEKKGLRDWEKRLIISDRAHLVFDFHQAVDGLQEVQRQAQEGKNIGTTRKGIGPAYSSKAARTGLRICDLLADFDEFSARFKNLAHQHQSMFPSLEIDVDGQLKKLKGFAERIRPMVRDGVHFMYEALHGPPKKILVEGANAALLDIDFGTYPFVTSSNCTVGGVCTGLGIPPQNVGDVYGVVKAYTTRVGIGAFPTEQINEIGDLLQNRGHEWGVTTGRKRRCGWLDLMILRYAHMVNGFTALALTKLDILDALDEIKVGISYKLNGKRIPYFPAESAGVVQQSPRRIHVRAEVATIWKGVHVPGPLPDPEETKWGDWSLSPQGRGPGLGVPATQPLPATEQGLRGLATPCVSPANQEILQKVEVEYETLPGWKADTTGARKWEDLPPQAQNYVRFVENHVGVAGGCPVPCARPPAPPRVPSLNNLSLSVKWVGVGKSRDSIIQLF
;
A
#
# COMPACT_ATOMS: atom_id res chain seq x y z
N MET A 1 1.24 -17.00 81.01
CA MET A 1 2.13 -15.87 80.66
C MET A 1 3.12 -16.39 79.63
N ALA A 2 3.48 -15.75 78.53
CA ALA A 2 2.94 -14.65 77.73
C ALA A 2 3.60 -14.81 76.34
N ALA A 3 2.94 -14.31 75.30
CA ALA A 3 3.29 -14.46 73.89
C ALA A 3 4.58 -13.71 73.48
N THR A 4 5.20 -14.18 72.39
CA THR A 4 5.86 -13.32 71.38
C THR A 4 6.06 -14.12 70.08
N ARG A 5 5.07 -14.05 69.17
CA ARG A 5 5.27 -14.33 67.73
C ARG A 5 5.36 -12.98 67.04
N ALA A 6 6.54 -12.64 66.52
CA ALA A 6 6.71 -11.50 65.63
C ALA A 6 6.15 -11.88 64.25
N SER A 7 5.08 -11.20 63.83
CA SER A 7 4.51 -11.26 62.49
C SER A 7 5.43 -10.56 61.50
N ASN A 8 5.94 -11.31 60.52
CA ASN A 8 6.76 -10.79 59.44
C ASN A 8 5.85 -10.46 58.23
N ASP A 9 4.98 -9.46 58.37
CA ASP A 9 4.18 -8.93 57.26
C ASP A 9 4.96 -7.79 56.59
N ARG A 10 5.75 -8.13 55.56
CA ARG A 10 6.14 -7.15 54.52
C ARG A 10 5.12 -7.25 53.38
N PRO A 11 4.53 -6.13 52.92
CA PRO A 11 3.69 -6.16 51.74
C PRO A 11 4.52 -6.58 50.51
N PRO A 12 3.98 -7.39 49.59
CA PRO A 12 4.70 -7.77 48.39
C PRO A 12 5.04 -6.52 47.58
N GLY A 13 6.32 -6.33 47.28
CA GLY A 13 6.80 -5.19 46.51
C GLY A 13 6.09 -5.09 45.15
N ALA A 14 5.66 -3.88 44.79
CA ALA A 14 4.93 -3.57 43.55
C ALA A 14 5.64 -4.00 42.25
N GLY A 15 6.91 -4.39 42.30
CA GLY A 15 7.67 -4.95 41.18
C GLY A 15 7.34 -6.42 40.84
N GLY A 16 6.90 -7.24 41.80
CA GLY A 16 6.58 -8.65 41.57
C GLY A 16 5.24 -8.86 40.85
N VAL A 17 4.23 -8.04 41.20
CA VAL A 17 2.88 -8.11 40.61
C VAL A 17 2.88 -7.65 39.14
N LYS A 18 3.69 -6.64 38.79
CA LYS A 18 3.82 -6.17 37.39
C LYS A 18 4.48 -7.22 36.48
N ARG A 19 5.50 -7.93 36.98
CA ARG A 19 6.20 -8.98 36.22
C ARG A 19 5.32 -10.21 35.99
N GLY A 20 4.58 -10.64 37.02
CA GLY A 20 3.63 -11.75 36.89
C GLY A 20 2.48 -11.44 35.93
N ARG A 21 1.98 -10.21 35.94
CA ARG A 21 0.93 -9.76 35.02
C ARG A 21 1.40 -9.65 33.56
N GLN A 22 2.61 -9.14 33.32
CA GLN A 22 3.20 -9.10 31.97
C GLN A 22 3.50 -10.51 31.40
N GLN A 23 3.95 -11.44 32.24
CA GLN A 23 4.14 -12.83 31.82
C GLN A 23 2.81 -13.56 31.55
N GLN A 24 1.78 -13.29 32.34
CA GLN A 24 0.42 -13.81 32.07
C GLN A 24 -0.19 -13.20 30.80
N GLU A 25 -0.03 -11.89 30.57
CA GLU A 25 -0.51 -11.21 29.36
C GLU A 25 0.23 -11.70 28.10
N ALA A 26 1.54 -11.94 28.19
CA ALA A 26 2.33 -12.53 27.09
C ALA A 26 1.95 -14.00 26.83
N ALA A 27 1.72 -14.80 27.87
CA ALA A 27 1.26 -16.18 27.73
C ALA A 27 -0.16 -16.27 27.14
N ALA A 28 -1.02 -15.29 27.42
CA ALA A 28 -2.37 -15.22 26.85
C ALA A 28 -2.41 -14.76 25.39
N THR A 29 -1.40 -14.01 24.94
CA THR A 29 -1.34 -13.46 23.56
C THR A 29 -0.91 -14.52 22.53
N GLY A 30 -0.21 -15.57 22.95
CA GLY A 30 0.36 -16.57 22.04
C GLY A 30 1.61 -16.07 21.30
N SER A 31 2.00 -16.78 20.24
CA SER A 31 3.11 -16.42 19.36
C SER A 31 2.83 -15.10 18.63
N ARG A 32 3.88 -14.35 18.33
CA ARG A 32 3.80 -13.11 17.53
C ARG A 32 4.46 -13.33 16.17
N VAL A 33 3.84 -12.81 15.11
CA VAL A 33 4.35 -12.90 13.75
C VAL A 33 5.46 -11.88 13.50
N THR A 34 6.47 -12.27 12.73
CA THR A 34 7.49 -11.38 12.19
C THR A 34 7.08 -10.93 10.80
N VAL A 35 7.16 -9.64 10.49
CA VAL A 35 6.67 -9.07 9.22
C VAL A 35 7.82 -8.39 8.48
N VAL A 36 7.92 -8.61 7.17
CA VAL A 36 8.85 -7.91 6.29
C VAL A 36 8.08 -7.07 5.27
N LEU A 37 8.24 -5.75 5.31
CA LEU A 37 7.53 -4.79 4.44
C LEU A 37 8.50 -3.91 3.66
N GLY A 38 8.06 -3.40 2.51
CA GLY A 38 8.84 -2.47 1.70
C GLY A 38 8.57 -1.04 2.15
N ALA A 39 9.60 -0.25 2.37
CA ALA A 39 9.45 1.11 2.90
C ALA A 39 9.33 2.20 1.82
N GLN A 40 9.45 1.85 0.53
CA GLN A 40 9.49 2.81 -0.58
C GLN A 40 8.40 2.46 -1.63
N TRP A 41 8.72 2.44 -2.93
CA TRP A 41 7.81 2.09 -4.04
C TRP A 41 8.06 0.68 -4.60
N GLY A 42 8.53 -0.25 -3.77
CA GLY A 42 8.87 -1.60 -4.22
C GLY A 42 10.31 -1.71 -4.71
N ASP A 43 10.72 -2.94 -5.05
CA ASP A 43 12.07 -3.24 -5.53
C ASP A 43 13.21 -2.91 -4.53
N GLU A 44 12.90 -2.92 -3.22
CA GLU A 44 13.87 -2.70 -2.16
C GLU A 44 14.69 -3.95 -1.83
N GLY A 45 14.43 -5.08 -2.50
CA GLY A 45 15.15 -6.34 -2.22
C GLY A 45 14.63 -7.09 -1.00
N LYS A 46 13.34 -6.94 -0.65
CA LYS A 46 12.67 -7.69 0.43
C LYS A 46 12.95 -9.18 0.41
N GLY A 47 12.98 -9.78 -0.79
CA GLY A 47 13.22 -11.21 -0.97
C GLY A 47 14.47 -11.73 -0.26
N LYS A 48 15.54 -10.93 -0.15
CA LYS A 48 16.75 -11.36 0.57
C LYS A 48 16.57 -11.40 2.09
N VAL A 49 15.84 -10.44 2.64
CA VAL A 49 15.52 -10.40 4.07
C VAL A 49 14.56 -11.53 4.42
N VAL A 50 13.59 -11.79 3.53
CA VAL A 50 12.66 -12.91 3.66
C VAL A 50 13.40 -14.24 3.59
N ASP A 51 14.32 -14.43 2.64
CA ASP A 51 15.12 -15.66 2.51
C ASP A 51 15.99 -15.91 3.76
N LEU A 52 16.62 -14.85 4.30
CA LEU A 52 17.37 -14.93 5.55
C LEU A 52 16.48 -15.42 6.71
N LEU A 53 15.31 -14.81 6.89
CA LEU A 53 14.38 -15.12 7.99
C LEU A 53 13.56 -16.39 7.76
N ALA A 54 13.44 -16.87 6.52
CA ALA A 54 12.68 -18.07 6.19
C ALA A 54 13.44 -19.36 6.58
N THR A 55 14.75 -19.27 6.81
CA THR A 55 15.60 -20.42 7.17
C THR A 55 15.17 -21.05 8.49
N ASP A 56 14.73 -20.26 9.46
CA ASP A 56 14.33 -20.70 10.79
C ASP A 56 12.83 -20.52 11.08
N ALA A 57 12.03 -20.13 10.08
CA ALA A 57 10.59 -20.00 10.21
C ALA A 57 9.87 -21.36 10.09
N ASP A 58 8.83 -21.56 10.91
CA ASP A 58 7.93 -22.71 10.83
C ASP A 58 6.82 -22.49 9.80
N ILE A 59 6.37 -21.23 9.66
CA ILE A 59 5.33 -20.83 8.71
C ILE A 59 5.78 -19.56 8.00
N ILE A 60 5.70 -19.53 6.66
CA ILE A 60 5.91 -18.34 5.84
C ILE A 60 4.62 -18.03 5.11
N SER A 61 4.10 -16.82 5.25
CA SER A 61 2.81 -16.45 4.69
C SER A 61 2.85 -15.20 3.80
N ARG A 62 1.92 -15.13 2.84
CA ARG A 62 1.53 -13.89 2.17
C ARG A 62 0.14 -13.47 2.63
N CYS A 63 -0.05 -12.18 2.85
CA CYS A 63 -1.31 -11.64 3.36
C CYS A 63 -2.05 -10.69 2.42
N GLN A 64 -1.41 -10.16 1.37
CA GLN A 64 -2.06 -9.30 0.38
C GLN A 64 -1.45 -9.45 -1.02
N GLY A 65 -2.00 -8.69 -1.96
CA GLY A 65 -1.53 -8.62 -3.35
C GLY A 65 -2.02 -9.81 -4.16
N GLY A 66 -1.23 -10.19 -5.16
CA GLY A 66 -1.41 -11.36 -6.01
C GLY A 66 -0.09 -11.66 -6.74
N ASN A 67 -0.16 -12.15 -7.98
CA ASN A 67 1.03 -12.43 -8.81
C ASN A 67 1.64 -11.18 -9.49
N ASN A 68 1.41 -10.00 -8.94
CA ASN A 68 1.92 -8.71 -9.41
C ASN A 68 3.18 -8.23 -8.68
N ALA A 69 3.57 -8.92 -7.63
CA ALA A 69 4.87 -8.79 -7.01
C ALA A 69 5.61 -10.11 -7.23
N GLY A 70 6.92 -10.05 -7.45
CA GLY A 70 7.74 -11.23 -7.57
C GLY A 70 9.16 -10.95 -7.13
N HIS A 71 9.86 -12.02 -6.76
CA HIS A 71 11.26 -11.95 -6.46
C HIS A 71 11.92 -13.31 -6.73
N THR A 72 13.23 -13.23 -6.93
CA THR A 72 14.05 -14.37 -7.26
C THR A 72 14.89 -14.73 -6.04
N VAL A 73 14.91 -16.02 -5.68
CA VAL A 73 15.71 -16.57 -4.59
C VAL A 73 16.69 -17.58 -5.18
N VAL A 74 17.96 -17.52 -4.73
CA VAL A 74 19.02 -18.41 -5.19
C VAL A 74 19.43 -19.32 -4.04
N VAL A 75 19.20 -20.63 -4.18
CA VAL A 75 19.58 -21.65 -3.19
C VAL A 75 20.35 -22.76 -3.88
N ASP A 76 21.51 -23.12 -3.33
CA ASP A 76 22.42 -24.15 -3.88
C ASP A 76 22.73 -23.96 -5.37
N GLY A 77 22.93 -22.71 -5.79
CA GLY A 77 23.21 -22.33 -7.18
C GLY A 77 22.00 -22.39 -8.12
N LYS A 78 20.79 -22.69 -7.62
CA LYS A 78 19.55 -22.72 -8.40
C LYS A 78 18.70 -21.49 -8.15
N GLU A 79 18.22 -20.90 -9.24
CA GLU A 79 17.44 -19.67 -9.22
C GLU A 79 15.94 -19.98 -9.31
N TYR A 80 15.17 -19.68 -8.26
CA TYR A 80 13.73 -19.86 -8.20
C TYR A 80 13.02 -18.51 -8.31
N ASP A 81 11.95 -18.45 -9.11
CA ASP A 81 11.19 -17.22 -9.34
C ASP A 81 9.81 -17.36 -8.68
N PHE A 82 9.54 -16.54 -7.66
CA PHE A 82 8.27 -16.58 -6.95
C PHE A 82 7.45 -15.33 -7.22
N HIS A 83 6.15 -15.50 -7.39
CA HIS A 83 5.18 -14.41 -7.48
C HIS A 83 4.10 -14.58 -6.42
N LEU A 84 3.26 -15.60 -6.58
CA LEU A 84 2.16 -15.89 -5.66
C LEU A 84 2.58 -16.81 -4.51
N LEU A 85 3.47 -17.77 -4.77
CA LEU A 85 3.99 -18.63 -3.72
C LEU A 85 4.82 -17.78 -2.73
N PRO A 86 4.64 -17.97 -1.41
CA PRO A 86 5.59 -17.44 -0.43
C PRO A 86 6.97 -18.04 -0.71
N SER A 87 8.02 -17.23 -0.74
CA SER A 87 9.35 -17.75 -1.14
C SER A 87 10.01 -18.68 -0.14
N GLY A 88 9.59 -18.60 1.12
CA GLY A 88 9.91 -19.58 2.15
C GLY A 88 9.49 -21.01 1.78
N ILE A 89 8.71 -21.20 0.70
CA ILE A 89 8.48 -22.52 0.12
C ILE A 89 9.77 -23.18 -0.37
N ILE A 90 10.96 -22.57 -0.34
CA ILE A 90 12.20 -23.37 -0.52
C ILE A 90 12.52 -24.21 0.73
N ASN A 91 12.16 -23.73 1.92
CA ASN A 91 12.36 -24.45 3.17
C ASN A 91 11.39 -25.63 3.27
N THR A 92 11.91 -26.85 3.09
CA THR A 92 11.11 -28.09 3.11
C THR A 92 10.54 -28.43 4.49
N LYS A 93 11.06 -27.81 5.55
CA LYS A 93 10.58 -27.99 6.93
C LYS A 93 9.47 -27.01 7.30
N ALA A 94 9.28 -25.96 6.51
CA ALA A 94 8.31 -24.91 6.80
C ALA A 94 7.03 -25.08 5.97
N VAL A 95 5.93 -24.57 6.52
CA VAL A 95 4.64 -24.49 5.84
C VAL A 95 4.52 -23.13 5.16
N SER A 96 4.12 -23.11 3.89
CA SER A 96 3.77 -21.90 3.15
C SER A 96 2.26 -21.65 3.23
N PHE A 97 1.86 -20.42 3.53
CA PHE A 97 0.45 -20.06 3.66
C PHE A 97 0.06 -18.86 2.79
N ILE A 98 -1.01 -18.99 2.00
CA ILE A 98 -1.62 -17.88 1.27
C ILE A 98 -2.87 -17.43 2.04
N GLY A 99 -2.81 -16.22 2.59
CA GLY A 99 -3.87 -15.63 3.41
C GLY A 99 -5.10 -15.17 2.63
N ASN A 100 -6.18 -14.88 3.36
CA ASN A 100 -7.46 -14.44 2.81
C ASN A 100 -7.43 -13.06 2.14
N GLY A 101 -6.41 -12.25 2.44
CA GLY A 101 -6.24 -10.94 1.81
C GLY A 101 -5.71 -11.02 0.37
N VAL A 102 -5.16 -12.16 -0.06
CA VAL A 102 -4.57 -12.36 -1.39
C VAL A 102 -5.65 -12.59 -2.46
N VAL A 103 -5.40 -12.10 -3.68
CA VAL A 103 -6.15 -12.49 -4.90
C VAL A 103 -5.33 -13.51 -5.71
N VAL A 104 -5.93 -14.65 -6.03
CA VAL A 104 -5.25 -15.85 -6.56
C VAL A 104 -5.68 -16.12 -7.99
N HIS A 105 -4.75 -16.03 -8.94
CA HIS A 105 -4.96 -16.54 -10.31
C HIS A 105 -4.52 -18.00 -10.37
N LEU A 106 -5.47 -18.93 -10.48
CA LEU A 106 -5.18 -20.37 -10.43
C LEU A 106 -4.23 -20.85 -11.54
N PRO A 107 -4.42 -20.48 -12.83
CA PRO A 107 -3.45 -20.84 -13.86
C PRO A 107 -2.05 -20.33 -13.53
N GLY A 108 -1.92 -19.06 -13.11
CA GLY A 108 -0.64 -18.46 -12.76
C GLY A 108 0.04 -19.12 -11.55
N LEU A 109 -0.72 -19.55 -10.53
CA LEU A 109 -0.21 -20.29 -9.38
C LEU A 109 0.43 -21.62 -9.83
N PHE A 110 -0.29 -22.42 -10.62
CA PHE A 110 0.20 -23.72 -11.05
C PHE A 110 1.33 -23.62 -12.07
N GLU A 111 1.29 -22.65 -12.98
CA GLU A 111 2.40 -22.37 -13.92
C GLU A 111 3.69 -22.01 -13.16
N GLU A 112 3.59 -21.14 -12.15
CA GLU A 112 4.71 -20.78 -11.28
C GLU A 112 5.26 -22.00 -10.54
N ALA A 113 4.37 -22.81 -9.96
CA ALA A 113 4.76 -23.98 -9.19
C ALA A 113 5.44 -25.04 -10.08
N GLU A 114 4.86 -25.36 -11.25
CA GLU A 114 5.43 -26.31 -12.20
C GLU A 114 6.77 -25.85 -12.78
N LYS A 115 6.92 -24.54 -13.03
CA LYS A 115 8.20 -23.94 -13.46
C LYS A 115 9.28 -24.15 -12.40
N ASN A 116 8.97 -23.93 -11.13
CA ASN A 116 9.92 -24.10 -10.03
C ASN A 116 10.16 -25.58 -9.67
N GLU A 117 9.16 -26.45 -9.85
CA GLU A 117 9.28 -27.89 -9.64
C GLU A 117 10.31 -28.49 -10.62
N LYS A 118 10.31 -28.06 -11.89
CA LYS A 118 11.33 -28.42 -12.89
C LYS A 118 12.75 -28.01 -12.49
N LYS A 119 12.90 -26.98 -11.65
CA LYS A 119 14.19 -26.54 -11.10
C LYS A 119 14.59 -27.32 -9.84
N GLY A 120 13.66 -28.06 -9.24
CA GLY A 120 13.90 -28.94 -8.09
C GLY A 120 13.06 -28.63 -6.85
N LEU A 121 12.06 -27.75 -6.95
CA LEU A 121 11.12 -27.47 -5.86
C LEU A 121 10.12 -28.64 -5.69
N ARG A 122 10.58 -29.76 -5.13
CA ARG A 122 9.75 -30.95 -4.95
C ARG A 122 8.80 -30.81 -3.76
N ASP A 123 7.73 -31.61 -3.78
CA ASP A 123 6.77 -31.77 -2.69
C ASP A 123 6.16 -30.45 -2.18
N TRP A 124 6.10 -29.43 -3.03
CA TRP A 124 5.60 -28.11 -2.67
C TRP A 124 4.11 -28.15 -2.30
N GLU A 125 3.32 -28.99 -2.98
CA GLU A 125 1.89 -29.19 -2.71
C GLU A 125 1.62 -29.73 -1.29
N LYS A 126 2.57 -30.47 -0.69
CA LYS A 126 2.41 -31.06 0.66
C LYS A 126 2.54 -30.04 1.79
N ARG A 127 3.04 -28.86 1.49
CA ARG A 127 3.38 -27.82 2.47
C ARG A 127 2.86 -26.44 2.08
N LEU A 128 2.09 -26.34 1.00
CA LEU A 128 1.31 -25.16 0.69
C LEU A 128 -0.08 -25.29 1.29
N ILE A 129 -0.50 -24.25 2.00
CA ILE A 129 -1.86 -24.08 2.50
C ILE A 129 -2.44 -22.78 1.93
N ILE A 130 -3.69 -22.83 1.48
CA ILE A 130 -4.38 -21.70 0.88
C ILE A 130 -5.66 -21.44 1.67
N SER A 131 -5.86 -20.19 2.08
CA SER A 131 -7.09 -19.76 2.73
C SER A 131 -8.27 -19.94 1.77
N ASP A 132 -9.30 -20.63 2.24
CA ASP A 132 -10.60 -20.74 1.58
C ASP A 132 -11.26 -19.38 1.27
N ARG A 133 -10.91 -18.33 2.02
CA ARG A 133 -11.45 -16.98 1.86
C ARG A 133 -10.68 -16.09 0.88
N ALA A 134 -9.57 -16.57 0.30
CA ALA A 134 -8.85 -15.84 -0.74
C ALA A 134 -9.72 -15.68 -1.99
N HIS A 135 -9.64 -14.52 -2.65
CA HIS A 135 -10.43 -14.24 -3.85
C HIS A 135 -9.77 -14.78 -5.10
N LEU A 136 -10.56 -15.15 -6.10
CA LEU A 136 -10.08 -15.63 -7.40
C LEU A 136 -9.89 -14.46 -8.37
N VAL A 137 -8.75 -14.48 -9.05
CA VAL A 137 -8.53 -13.70 -10.27
C VAL A 137 -8.92 -14.59 -11.44
N PHE A 138 -9.83 -14.13 -12.29
CA PHE A 138 -10.23 -14.82 -13.53
C PHE A 138 -9.54 -14.22 -14.74
N ASP A 139 -9.51 -14.93 -15.86
CA ASP A 139 -8.84 -14.47 -17.07
C ASP A 139 -9.46 -13.16 -17.61
N PHE A 140 -10.78 -13.00 -17.46
CA PHE A 140 -11.44 -11.74 -17.82
C PHE A 140 -11.04 -10.57 -16.91
N HIS A 141 -10.64 -10.80 -15.65
CA HIS A 141 -10.07 -9.72 -14.83
C HIS A 141 -8.75 -9.22 -15.42
N GLN A 142 -7.92 -10.11 -15.97
CA GLN A 142 -6.66 -9.72 -16.64
C GLN A 142 -6.92 -8.94 -17.93
N ALA A 143 -7.91 -9.39 -18.72
CA ALA A 143 -8.32 -8.69 -19.93
C ALA A 143 -8.87 -7.28 -19.62
N VAL A 144 -9.75 -7.16 -18.62
CA VAL A 144 -10.30 -5.86 -18.18
C VAL A 144 -9.20 -4.91 -17.68
N ASP A 145 -8.22 -5.41 -16.91
CA ASP A 145 -7.07 -4.62 -16.44
C ASP A 145 -6.30 -4.01 -17.62
N GLY A 146 -6.07 -4.79 -18.67
CA GLY A 146 -5.47 -4.32 -19.92
C GLY A 146 -6.31 -3.27 -20.66
N LEU A 147 -7.62 -3.49 -20.76
CA LEU A 147 -8.55 -2.55 -21.41
C LEU A 147 -8.64 -1.21 -20.67
N GLN A 148 -8.72 -1.25 -19.33
CA GLN A 148 -8.77 -0.05 -18.49
C GLN A 148 -7.52 0.81 -18.65
N GLU A 149 -6.33 0.21 -18.74
CA GLU A 149 -5.09 0.95 -18.98
C GLU A 149 -5.10 1.67 -20.35
N VAL A 150 -5.57 1.01 -21.40
CA VAL A 150 -5.68 1.61 -22.75
C VAL A 150 -6.70 2.75 -22.75
N GLN A 151 -7.87 2.53 -22.14
CA GLN A 151 -8.93 3.53 -22.07
C GLN A 151 -8.48 4.75 -21.27
N ARG A 152 -7.85 4.55 -20.11
CA ARG A 152 -7.34 5.63 -19.26
C ARG A 152 -6.24 6.43 -19.98
N GLN A 153 -5.34 5.76 -20.69
CA GLN A 153 -4.33 6.43 -21.51
C GLN A 153 -4.98 7.30 -22.60
N ALA A 154 -6.02 6.82 -23.27
CA ALA A 154 -6.72 7.57 -24.30
C ALA A 154 -7.50 8.78 -23.75
N GLN A 155 -8.09 8.67 -22.57
CA GLN A 155 -8.93 9.71 -21.97
C GLN A 155 -8.14 10.75 -21.17
N GLU A 156 -7.18 10.30 -20.35
CA GLU A 156 -6.46 11.14 -19.39
C GLU A 156 -5.01 11.44 -19.83
N GLY A 157 -4.56 10.89 -20.96
CA GLY A 157 -3.18 10.98 -21.43
C GLY A 157 -2.16 10.27 -20.53
N LYS A 158 -2.63 9.52 -19.52
CA LYS A 158 -1.83 8.91 -18.46
C LYS A 158 -2.35 7.49 -18.19
N ASN A 159 -1.44 6.52 -18.14
CA ASN A 159 -1.74 5.17 -17.64
C ASN A 159 -1.25 5.03 -16.19
N ILE A 160 -1.87 4.16 -15.38
CA ILE A 160 -1.35 3.89 -14.04
C ILE A 160 -0.03 3.11 -14.16
N GLY A 161 0.07 2.25 -15.17
CA GLY A 161 1.16 1.29 -15.33
C GLY A 161 0.90 0.02 -14.55
N THR A 162 -0.33 -0.52 -14.62
CA THR A 162 -0.69 -1.77 -13.95
C THR A 162 0.11 -2.94 -14.53
N THR A 163 0.21 -4.03 -13.78
CA THR A 163 0.89 -5.25 -14.25
C THR A 163 0.06 -6.06 -15.24
N ARG A 164 -1.18 -5.64 -15.54
CA ARG A 164 -2.15 -6.36 -16.40
C ARG A 164 -2.39 -7.80 -15.94
N LYS A 165 -2.35 -8.00 -14.63
CA LYS A 165 -2.54 -9.32 -13.98
C LYS A 165 -3.94 -9.46 -13.37
N GLY A 166 -4.83 -8.49 -13.56
CA GLY A 166 -6.21 -8.56 -13.08
C GLY A 166 -6.37 -8.27 -11.59
N ILE A 167 -5.33 -7.69 -10.95
CA ILE A 167 -5.33 -7.42 -9.51
C ILE A 167 -6.40 -6.38 -9.16
N GLY A 168 -6.36 -5.22 -9.84
CA GLY A 168 -7.32 -4.15 -9.61
C GLY A 168 -8.77 -4.58 -9.84
N PRO A 169 -9.11 -5.18 -11.00
CA PRO A 169 -10.45 -5.70 -11.24
C PRO A 169 -10.90 -6.75 -10.23
N ALA A 170 -10.03 -7.67 -9.78
CA ALA A 170 -10.39 -8.65 -8.76
C ALA A 170 -10.67 -8.00 -7.39
N TYR A 171 -9.86 -7.02 -6.96
CA TYR A 171 -10.15 -6.26 -5.74
C TYR A 171 -11.40 -5.39 -5.87
N SER A 172 -11.70 -4.87 -7.06
CA SER A 172 -12.96 -4.16 -7.35
C SER A 172 -14.16 -5.08 -7.19
N SER A 173 -14.13 -6.29 -7.75
CA SER A 173 -15.17 -7.30 -7.55
C SER A 173 -15.31 -7.74 -6.08
N LYS A 174 -14.19 -7.82 -5.34
CA LYS A 174 -14.20 -8.04 -3.88
C LYS A 174 -14.93 -6.92 -3.14
N ALA A 175 -14.60 -5.65 -3.42
CA ALA A 175 -15.25 -4.50 -2.81
C ALA A 175 -16.74 -4.40 -3.19
N ALA A 176 -17.09 -4.74 -4.43
CA ALA A 176 -18.46 -4.81 -4.92
C ALA A 176 -19.27 -5.97 -4.30
N ARG A 177 -18.60 -6.93 -3.64
CA ARG A 177 -19.17 -8.18 -3.11
C ARG A 177 -19.74 -9.10 -4.20
N THR A 178 -19.27 -8.95 -5.43
CA THR A 178 -19.64 -9.80 -6.59
C THR A 178 -18.53 -10.79 -6.94
N GLY A 179 -17.34 -10.63 -6.36
CA GLY A 179 -16.21 -11.54 -6.53
C GLY A 179 -16.47 -12.94 -5.98
N LEU A 180 -15.69 -13.90 -6.49
CA LEU A 180 -15.70 -15.30 -6.09
C LEU A 180 -14.40 -15.65 -5.36
N ARG A 181 -14.50 -16.59 -4.42
CA ARG A 181 -13.41 -17.04 -3.55
C ARG A 181 -13.11 -18.52 -3.76
N ILE A 182 -12.01 -18.97 -3.17
CA ILE A 182 -11.61 -20.38 -3.18
C ILE A 182 -12.71 -21.28 -2.57
N CYS A 183 -13.36 -20.85 -1.49
CA CYS A 183 -14.46 -21.58 -0.88
C CYS A 183 -15.66 -21.73 -1.83
N ASP A 184 -15.96 -20.71 -2.63
CA ASP A 184 -17.05 -20.76 -3.60
C ASP A 184 -16.74 -21.78 -4.71
N LEU A 185 -15.48 -21.86 -5.15
CA LEU A 185 -15.03 -22.84 -6.16
C LEU A 185 -15.11 -24.30 -5.66
N LEU A 186 -14.86 -24.54 -4.37
CA LEU A 186 -14.81 -25.88 -3.79
C LEU A 186 -16.15 -26.40 -3.26
N ALA A 187 -17.16 -25.53 -3.20
CA ALA A 187 -18.52 -25.84 -2.75
C ALA A 187 -19.33 -26.50 -3.90
N ASP A 188 -20.59 -26.08 -4.09
CA ASP A 188 -21.40 -26.52 -5.22
C ASP A 188 -20.92 -25.86 -6.52
N PHE A 189 -20.44 -26.69 -7.45
CA PHE A 189 -19.90 -26.22 -8.71
C PHE A 189 -20.97 -25.64 -9.65
N ASP A 190 -22.24 -26.05 -9.52
CA ASP A 190 -23.32 -25.50 -10.33
C ASP A 190 -23.68 -24.08 -9.88
N GLU A 191 -23.74 -23.85 -8.56
CA GLU A 191 -23.91 -22.50 -8.00
C GLU A 191 -22.71 -21.60 -8.34
N PHE A 192 -21.48 -22.12 -8.20
CA PHE A 192 -20.27 -21.42 -8.63
C PHE A 192 -20.35 -21.02 -10.11
N SER A 193 -20.76 -21.95 -10.98
CA SER A 193 -20.88 -21.71 -12.42
C SER A 193 -21.91 -20.63 -12.74
N ALA A 194 -23.05 -20.62 -12.04
CA ALA A 194 -24.06 -19.57 -12.19
C ALA A 194 -23.53 -18.20 -11.76
N ARG A 195 -22.85 -18.11 -10.60
CA ARG A 195 -22.26 -16.84 -10.13
C ARG A 195 -21.12 -16.36 -11.03
N PHE A 196 -20.30 -17.26 -11.56
CA PHE A 196 -19.26 -16.95 -12.54
C PHE A 196 -19.84 -16.35 -13.82
N LYS A 197 -20.89 -16.96 -14.37
CA LYS A 197 -21.62 -16.46 -15.54
C LYS A 197 -22.16 -15.05 -15.31
N ASN A 198 -22.76 -14.79 -14.15
CA ASN A 198 -23.27 -13.47 -13.79
C ASN A 198 -22.16 -12.42 -13.70
N LEU A 199 -21.03 -12.76 -13.06
CA LEU A 199 -19.87 -11.87 -12.95
C LEU A 199 -19.25 -11.58 -14.32
N ALA A 200 -19.09 -12.59 -15.17
CA ALA A 200 -18.61 -12.45 -16.53
C ALA A 200 -19.52 -11.52 -17.36
N HIS A 201 -20.84 -11.74 -17.30
CA HIS A 201 -21.83 -10.90 -17.99
C HIS A 201 -21.79 -9.44 -17.53
N GLN A 202 -21.65 -9.18 -16.22
CA GLN A 202 -21.48 -7.83 -15.69
C GLN A 202 -20.25 -7.14 -16.28
N HIS A 203 -19.11 -7.85 -16.35
CA HIS A 203 -17.90 -7.30 -16.97
C HIS A 203 -18.06 -7.05 -18.47
N GLN A 204 -18.71 -7.95 -19.22
CA GLN A 204 -19.01 -7.73 -20.64
C GLN A 204 -19.93 -6.53 -20.87
N SER A 205 -20.88 -6.30 -19.95
CA SER A 205 -21.78 -5.14 -19.99
C SER A 205 -21.02 -3.82 -19.76
N MET A 206 -20.03 -3.82 -18.87
CA MET A 206 -19.18 -2.65 -18.61
C MET A 206 -18.12 -2.43 -19.70
N PHE A 207 -17.66 -3.51 -20.33
CA PHE A 207 -16.61 -3.51 -21.34
C PHE A 207 -17.09 -4.25 -22.60
N PRO A 208 -17.80 -3.57 -23.53
CA PRO A 208 -18.41 -4.22 -24.69
C PRO A 208 -17.42 -4.93 -25.64
N SER A 209 -16.15 -4.53 -25.62
CA SER A 209 -15.08 -5.19 -26.40
C SER A 209 -14.46 -6.42 -25.70
N LEU A 210 -14.98 -6.81 -24.53
CA LEU A 210 -14.47 -7.94 -23.76
C LEU A 210 -15.12 -9.24 -24.23
N GLU A 211 -14.30 -10.11 -24.81
CA GLU A 211 -14.71 -11.47 -25.16
C GLU A 211 -14.35 -12.44 -24.03
N ILE A 212 -15.30 -13.31 -23.65
CA ILE A 212 -15.12 -14.30 -22.59
C ILE A 212 -15.62 -15.66 -23.08
N ASP A 213 -14.71 -16.63 -23.17
CA ASP A 213 -15.05 -18.05 -23.30
C ASP A 213 -15.47 -18.61 -21.92
N VAL A 214 -16.75 -18.44 -21.60
CA VAL A 214 -17.31 -18.83 -20.30
C VAL A 214 -17.18 -20.33 -20.05
N ASP A 215 -17.60 -21.16 -21.01
CA ASP A 215 -17.64 -22.61 -20.83
C ASP A 215 -16.21 -23.21 -20.78
N GLY A 216 -15.29 -22.71 -21.60
CA GLY A 216 -13.89 -23.13 -21.55
C GLY A 216 -13.20 -22.73 -20.24
N GLN A 217 -13.46 -21.52 -19.72
CA GLN A 217 -12.93 -21.10 -18.42
C GLN A 217 -13.51 -21.92 -17.27
N LEU A 218 -14.83 -22.16 -17.24
CA LEU A 218 -15.45 -23.02 -16.23
C LEU A 218 -14.90 -24.45 -16.25
N LYS A 219 -14.69 -25.03 -17.43
CA LYS A 219 -14.07 -26.35 -17.57
C LYS A 219 -12.67 -26.39 -16.97
N LYS A 220 -11.84 -25.38 -17.22
CA LYS A 220 -10.49 -25.27 -16.62
C LYS A 220 -10.56 -25.12 -15.10
N LEU A 221 -11.44 -24.24 -14.61
CA LEU A 221 -11.64 -24.00 -13.18
C LEU A 221 -12.08 -25.27 -12.44
N LYS A 222 -12.93 -26.10 -13.06
CA LYS A 222 -13.33 -27.41 -12.50
C LYS A 222 -12.13 -28.33 -12.30
N GLY A 223 -11.21 -28.37 -13.26
CA GLY A 223 -9.97 -29.13 -13.14
C GLY A 223 -9.07 -28.60 -12.02
N PHE A 224 -8.96 -27.28 -11.88
CA PHE A 224 -8.19 -26.67 -10.81
C PHE A 224 -8.81 -26.86 -9.41
N ALA A 225 -10.14 -26.93 -9.31
CA ALA A 225 -10.85 -27.17 -8.05
C ALA A 225 -10.37 -28.47 -7.39
N GLU A 226 -10.28 -29.55 -8.15
CA GLU A 226 -9.81 -30.84 -7.63
C GLU A 226 -8.33 -30.83 -7.26
N ARG A 227 -7.49 -30.15 -8.06
CA ARG A 227 -6.06 -30.03 -7.79
C ARG A 227 -5.76 -29.17 -6.55
N ILE A 228 -6.53 -28.10 -6.32
CA ILE A 228 -6.29 -27.19 -5.19
C ILE A 228 -6.91 -27.68 -3.88
N ARG A 229 -7.98 -28.47 -3.93
CA ARG A 229 -8.73 -29.01 -2.77
C ARG A 229 -7.85 -29.51 -1.61
N PRO A 230 -6.78 -30.32 -1.80
CA PRO A 230 -5.98 -30.81 -0.68
C PRO A 230 -5.22 -29.70 0.07
N MET A 231 -4.91 -28.58 -0.59
CA MET A 231 -4.16 -27.44 -0.04
C MET A 231 -5.06 -26.41 0.66
N VAL A 232 -6.38 -26.50 0.51
CA VAL A 232 -7.30 -25.49 1.06
C VAL A 232 -7.69 -25.80 2.50
N ARG A 233 -7.66 -24.77 3.35
CA ARG A 233 -8.06 -24.82 4.77
C ARG A 233 -8.81 -23.54 5.16
N ASP A 234 -9.53 -23.60 6.28
CA ASP A 234 -9.99 -22.39 6.95
C ASP A 234 -8.76 -21.58 7.40
N GLY A 235 -8.51 -20.46 6.73
CA GLY A 235 -7.31 -19.68 6.97
C GLY A 235 -7.25 -19.02 8.35
N VAL A 236 -8.40 -18.61 8.90
CA VAL A 236 -8.47 -17.92 10.19
C VAL A 236 -8.18 -18.90 11.32
N HIS A 237 -8.83 -20.07 11.30
CA HIS A 237 -8.59 -21.13 12.27
C HIS A 237 -7.15 -21.67 12.16
N PHE A 238 -6.64 -21.85 10.95
CA PHE A 238 -5.25 -22.26 10.74
C PHE A 238 -4.25 -21.31 11.42
N MET A 239 -4.42 -20.00 11.22
CA MET A 239 -3.55 -18.99 11.86
C MET A 239 -3.77 -18.92 13.37
N TYR A 240 -5.01 -19.03 13.84
CA TYR A 240 -5.32 -19.05 15.27
C TYR A 240 -4.60 -20.18 16.00
N GLU A 241 -4.69 -21.41 15.48
CA GLU A 241 -4.00 -22.59 16.01
C GLU A 241 -2.48 -22.44 15.96
N ALA A 242 -1.95 -21.89 14.86
CA ALA A 242 -0.52 -21.65 14.72
C ALA A 242 0.02 -20.63 15.75
N LEU A 243 -0.80 -19.64 16.12
CA LEU A 243 -0.42 -18.60 17.08
C LEU A 243 -0.57 -19.08 18.53
N HIS A 244 -1.63 -19.82 18.86
CA HIS A 244 -1.99 -20.16 20.24
C HIS A 244 -1.59 -21.58 20.65
N GLY A 245 -1.16 -22.41 19.71
CA GLY A 245 -0.57 -23.72 19.99
C GLY A 245 0.87 -23.64 20.52
N PRO A 246 1.68 -24.70 20.33
CA PRO A 246 3.10 -24.66 20.64
C PRO A 246 3.79 -23.47 19.96
N PRO A 247 4.77 -22.82 20.60
CA PRO A 247 5.44 -21.65 20.03
C PRO A 247 5.97 -21.91 18.62
N LYS A 248 5.56 -21.07 17.67
CA LYS A 248 6.00 -21.13 16.26
C LYS A 248 6.57 -19.80 15.81
N LYS A 249 7.61 -19.87 14.98
CA LYS A 249 8.15 -18.74 14.24
C LYS A 249 7.36 -18.56 12.95
N ILE A 250 6.55 -17.50 12.89
CA ILE A 250 5.72 -17.19 11.74
C ILE A 250 6.27 -15.94 11.06
N LEU A 251 6.67 -16.07 9.80
CA LEU A 251 7.15 -15.00 8.95
C LEU A 251 6.05 -14.58 7.98
N VAL A 252 5.82 -13.27 7.84
CA VAL A 252 4.88 -12.68 6.90
C VAL A 252 5.65 -11.89 5.85
N GLU A 253 5.51 -12.33 4.61
CA GLU A 253 6.11 -11.70 3.44
C GLU A 253 5.16 -10.65 2.84
N GLY A 254 5.47 -9.37 3.06
CA GLY A 254 4.75 -8.27 2.44
C GLY A 254 4.97 -8.18 0.93
N ALA A 255 3.89 -8.06 0.18
CA ALA A 255 3.92 -7.73 -1.25
C ALA A 255 3.98 -6.21 -1.46
N ASN A 256 4.62 -5.78 -2.56
CA ASN A 256 4.80 -4.37 -2.93
C ASN A 256 5.45 -3.55 -1.80
N ALA A 257 5.02 -2.32 -1.52
CA ALA A 257 5.65 -1.44 -0.53
C ALA A 257 4.70 -0.34 -0.06
N ALA A 258 5.08 0.35 1.02
CA ALA A 258 4.27 1.37 1.67
C ALA A 258 3.75 2.46 0.71
N LEU A 259 4.55 2.94 -0.24
CA LEU A 259 4.12 4.01 -1.14
C LEU A 259 3.31 3.51 -2.36
N LEU A 260 3.11 2.20 -2.44
CA LEU A 260 2.17 1.53 -3.35
C LEU A 260 0.92 1.05 -2.62
N ASP A 261 0.78 1.30 -1.32
CA ASP A 261 -0.42 0.97 -0.56
C ASP A 261 -1.65 1.74 -1.11
N ILE A 262 -2.81 1.09 -1.14
CA ILE A 262 -4.04 1.69 -1.68
C ILE A 262 -4.48 2.94 -0.92
N ASP A 263 -4.25 3.00 0.40
CA ASP A 263 -4.67 4.11 1.26
C ASP A 263 -3.54 5.10 1.49
N PHE A 264 -2.32 4.59 1.71
CA PHE A 264 -1.17 5.38 2.15
C PHE A 264 -0.15 5.66 1.04
N GLY A 265 -0.32 5.07 -0.14
CA GLY A 265 0.60 5.26 -1.24
C GLY A 265 0.40 6.56 -2.01
N THR A 266 1.17 6.74 -3.07
CA THR A 266 1.00 7.87 -4.00
C THR A 266 -0.19 7.67 -4.93
N TYR A 267 -1.40 7.66 -4.38
CA TYR A 267 -2.63 7.47 -5.12
C TYR A 267 -2.76 8.51 -6.26
N PRO A 268 -3.24 8.12 -7.47
CA PRO A 268 -3.76 6.81 -7.86
C PRO A 268 -2.70 5.80 -8.33
N PHE A 269 -1.41 6.14 -8.27
CA PHE A 269 -0.31 5.30 -8.77
C PHE A 269 0.15 4.29 -7.72
N VAL A 270 -0.79 3.43 -7.33
CA VAL A 270 -0.67 2.46 -6.23
C VAL A 270 -1.22 1.10 -6.67
N THR A 271 -1.02 0.07 -5.85
CA THR A 271 -1.75 -1.20 -6.01
C THR A 271 -3.11 -1.12 -5.32
N SER A 272 -3.92 -2.17 -5.45
CA SER A 272 -5.30 -2.23 -4.93
C SER A 272 -5.40 -2.94 -3.58
N SER A 273 -4.29 -3.03 -2.84
CA SER A 273 -4.21 -3.72 -1.56
C SER A 273 -3.42 -2.92 -0.53
N ASN A 274 -3.63 -3.20 0.76
CA ASN A 274 -2.81 -2.63 1.82
C ASN A 274 -1.46 -3.35 1.90
N CYS A 275 -0.39 -2.64 1.57
CA CYS A 275 0.99 -3.09 1.61
C CYS A 275 1.70 -2.75 2.93
N THR A 276 0.95 -2.19 3.87
CA THR A 276 1.38 -1.78 5.20
C THR A 276 1.02 -2.81 6.27
N VAL A 277 1.50 -2.62 7.50
CA VAL A 277 1.33 -3.56 8.62
C VAL A 277 -0.14 -3.90 8.91
N GLY A 278 -1.07 -2.98 8.66
CA GLY A 278 -2.51 -3.23 8.80
C GLY A 278 -3.02 -4.35 7.88
N GLY A 279 -2.41 -4.50 6.69
CA GLY A 279 -2.71 -5.58 5.74
C GLY A 279 -2.38 -6.98 6.28
N VAL A 280 -1.45 -7.09 7.24
CA VAL A 280 -1.15 -8.36 7.91
C VAL A 280 -2.34 -8.83 8.75
N CYS A 281 -2.94 -7.91 9.51
CA CYS A 281 -4.08 -8.23 10.37
C CYS A 281 -5.30 -8.65 9.52
N THR A 282 -5.66 -7.83 8.55
CA THR A 282 -6.84 -8.07 7.70
C THR A 282 -6.63 -9.23 6.72
N GLY A 283 -5.40 -9.44 6.27
CA GLY A 283 -5.04 -10.44 5.27
C GLY A 283 -4.83 -11.86 5.82
N LEU A 284 -4.58 -12.00 7.13
CA LEU A 284 -4.43 -13.29 7.82
C LEU A 284 -5.54 -13.59 8.83
N GLY A 285 -6.38 -12.60 9.16
CA GLY A 285 -7.41 -12.74 10.19
C GLY A 285 -6.82 -12.81 11.60
N ILE A 286 -5.72 -12.12 11.86
CA ILE A 286 -5.04 -12.09 13.16
C ILE A 286 -5.22 -10.73 13.83
N PRO A 287 -5.31 -10.67 15.16
CA PRO A 287 -5.46 -9.41 15.86
C PRO A 287 -4.10 -8.71 16.04
N PRO A 288 -4.05 -7.37 16.19
CA PRO A 288 -2.81 -6.60 16.17
C PRO A 288 -1.81 -6.99 17.28
N GLN A 289 -2.27 -7.51 18.43
CA GLN A 289 -1.39 -8.00 19.49
C GLN A 289 -0.51 -9.19 19.07
N ASN A 290 -0.92 -9.94 18.04
CA ASN A 290 -0.13 -11.02 17.46
C ASN A 290 0.89 -10.53 16.43
N VAL A 291 0.96 -9.22 16.13
CA VAL A 291 2.04 -8.66 15.31
C VAL A 291 3.24 -8.36 16.21
N GLY A 292 4.39 -8.96 15.88
CA GLY A 292 5.66 -8.87 16.60
C GLY A 292 6.61 -7.87 15.97
N ASP A 293 7.76 -8.37 15.54
CA ASP A 293 8.75 -7.56 14.83
C ASP A 293 8.21 -7.18 13.44
N VAL A 294 8.35 -5.90 13.09
CA VAL A 294 8.02 -5.37 11.76
C VAL A 294 9.29 -4.77 11.19
N TYR A 295 9.83 -5.38 10.15
CA TYR A 295 11.06 -4.97 9.49
C TYR A 295 10.78 -4.18 8.22
N GLY A 296 11.30 -2.95 8.17
CA GLY A 296 11.21 -2.08 7.00
C GLY A 296 12.40 -2.28 6.07
N VAL A 297 12.18 -2.81 4.88
CA VAL A 297 13.23 -2.98 3.88
C VAL A 297 13.34 -1.69 3.07
N VAL A 298 14.53 -1.09 3.11
CA VAL A 298 14.87 0.21 2.55
C VAL A 298 16.03 -0.01 1.59
N LYS A 299 15.93 0.49 0.37
CA LYS A 299 17.09 0.55 -0.52
C LYS A 299 17.90 1.82 -0.23
N ALA A 300 19.23 1.75 -0.34
CA ALA A 300 20.15 2.88 -0.13
C ALA A 300 19.94 4.06 -1.12
N TYR A 301 19.07 3.90 -2.10
CA TYR A 301 18.59 4.93 -3.01
C TYR A 301 17.15 4.59 -3.37
N THR A 302 16.44 5.51 -4.01
CA THR A 302 15.01 5.30 -4.28
C THR A 302 14.80 4.91 -5.74
N THR A 303 13.83 4.03 -5.99
CA THR A 303 13.37 3.73 -7.35
C THR A 303 11.87 3.71 -7.44
N ARG A 304 11.35 3.96 -8.63
CA ARG A 304 9.92 3.88 -8.93
C ARG A 304 9.68 3.28 -10.31
N VAL A 305 8.69 2.40 -10.40
CA VAL A 305 8.14 1.91 -11.67
C VAL A 305 6.86 2.68 -11.98
N GLY A 306 6.66 3.03 -13.25
CA GLY A 306 5.47 3.74 -13.68
C GLY A 306 5.54 5.26 -13.49
N ILE A 307 4.41 5.90 -13.75
CA ILE A 307 4.30 7.36 -13.67
C ILE A 307 4.02 7.82 -12.24
N GLY A 308 3.97 9.14 -12.03
CA GLY A 308 3.69 9.78 -10.75
C GLY A 308 4.90 10.55 -10.20
N ALA A 309 4.66 11.35 -9.17
CA ALA A 309 5.68 12.23 -8.61
C ALA A 309 6.84 11.42 -8.01
N PHE A 310 8.06 11.89 -8.22
CA PHE A 310 9.25 11.26 -7.65
C PHE A 310 10.24 12.35 -7.22
N PRO A 311 10.10 12.88 -6.00
CA PRO A 311 10.79 14.13 -5.60
C PRO A 311 12.32 14.08 -5.72
N THR A 312 12.93 12.92 -5.46
CA THR A 312 14.38 12.73 -5.53
C THR A 312 14.89 12.17 -6.86
N GLU A 313 14.04 12.10 -7.89
CA GLU A 313 14.41 11.57 -9.20
C GLU A 313 15.63 12.27 -9.77
N GLN A 314 16.56 11.48 -10.32
CA GLN A 314 17.74 11.98 -11.01
C GLN A 314 17.62 11.68 -12.50
N ILE A 315 17.39 12.72 -13.30
CA ILE A 315 17.37 12.66 -14.78
C ILE A 315 18.72 13.20 -15.27
N ASN A 316 19.79 12.51 -14.88
CA ASN A 316 21.18 12.86 -15.16
C ASN A 316 22.07 11.61 -15.03
N GLU A 317 23.38 11.80 -15.17
CA GLU A 317 24.40 10.75 -15.08
C GLU A 317 24.37 9.93 -13.78
N ILE A 318 23.95 10.51 -12.66
CA ILE A 318 23.78 9.78 -11.39
C ILE A 318 22.60 8.81 -11.49
N GLY A 319 21.48 9.27 -12.04
CA GLY A 319 20.31 8.41 -12.27
C GLY A 319 20.65 7.20 -13.13
N ASP A 320 21.41 7.41 -14.20
CA ASP A 320 21.88 6.35 -15.08
C ASP A 320 22.88 5.42 -14.36
N LEU A 321 23.79 5.96 -13.56
CA LEU A 321 24.72 5.17 -12.74
C LEU A 321 23.98 4.24 -11.79
N LEU A 322 23.03 4.78 -11.01
CA LEU A 322 22.21 4.02 -10.07
C LEU A 322 21.40 2.94 -10.79
N GLN A 323 20.81 3.27 -11.94
CA GLN A 323 20.03 2.34 -12.75
C GLN A 323 20.89 1.18 -13.25
N ASN A 324 22.07 1.49 -13.80
CA ASN A 324 22.98 0.51 -14.39
C ASN A 324 23.63 -0.38 -13.34
N ARG A 325 24.25 0.20 -12.30
CA ARG A 325 24.88 -0.57 -11.21
C ARG A 325 23.85 -1.39 -10.44
N GLY A 326 22.68 -0.81 -10.18
CA GLY A 326 21.60 -1.44 -9.43
C GLY A 326 20.81 -2.50 -10.19
N HIS A 327 21.05 -2.64 -11.51
CA HIS A 327 20.27 -3.47 -12.42
C HIS A 327 18.76 -3.17 -12.33
N GLU A 328 18.41 -1.88 -12.42
CA GLU A 328 17.07 -1.39 -12.14
C GLU A 328 16.16 -1.46 -13.37
N TRP A 329 15.83 -2.69 -13.73
CA TRP A 329 14.89 -3.06 -14.79
C TRP A 329 13.92 -4.13 -14.27
N GLY A 330 12.66 -4.04 -14.72
CA GLY A 330 11.64 -5.03 -14.38
C GLY A 330 12.01 -6.40 -14.93
N VAL A 331 12.02 -7.43 -14.07
CA VAL A 331 12.39 -8.82 -14.47
C VAL A 331 11.42 -9.38 -15.51
N THR A 332 10.13 -9.08 -15.38
CA THR A 332 9.10 -9.55 -16.32
C THR A 332 8.95 -8.66 -17.54
N THR A 333 8.97 -7.34 -17.36
CA THR A 333 8.62 -6.37 -18.41
C THR A 333 9.82 -5.78 -19.14
N GLY A 334 11.03 -5.92 -18.59
CA GLY A 334 12.24 -5.23 -19.07
C GLY A 334 12.21 -3.70 -18.89
N ARG A 335 11.16 -3.13 -18.29
CA ARG A 335 10.99 -1.68 -18.17
C ARG A 335 12.03 -1.11 -17.22
N LYS A 336 12.79 -0.12 -17.69
CA LYS A 336 13.70 0.68 -16.86
C LYS A 336 12.95 1.34 -15.70
N ARG A 337 13.52 1.26 -14.49
CA ARG A 337 12.98 1.94 -13.31
C ARG A 337 13.58 3.34 -13.20
N ARG A 338 12.77 4.29 -12.79
CA ARG A 338 13.22 5.65 -12.44
C ARG A 338 14.06 5.56 -11.18
N CYS A 339 15.20 6.24 -11.16
CA CYS A 339 16.17 6.17 -10.05
C CYS A 339 16.40 7.57 -9.46
N GLY A 340 16.59 7.63 -8.15
CA GLY A 340 16.75 8.88 -7.43
C GLY A 340 17.47 8.69 -6.11
N TRP A 341 17.84 9.78 -5.47
CA TRP A 341 18.50 9.76 -4.16
C TRP A 341 17.60 9.13 -3.09
N LEU A 342 18.21 8.69 -1.98
CA LEU A 342 17.45 8.28 -0.80
C LEU A 342 16.60 9.44 -0.29
N ASP A 343 15.36 9.15 0.09
CA ASP A 343 14.41 10.13 0.58
C ASP A 343 13.97 9.77 2.01
N LEU A 344 14.31 10.62 2.97
CA LEU A 344 13.98 10.40 4.38
C LEU A 344 12.57 10.88 4.74
N MET A 345 11.94 11.74 3.91
CA MET A 345 10.54 12.13 4.11
C MET A 345 9.63 10.92 3.91
N ILE A 346 9.84 10.14 2.85
CA ILE A 346 9.05 8.95 2.60
C ILE A 346 9.33 7.83 3.60
N LEU A 347 10.58 7.68 4.05
CA LEU A 347 10.96 6.66 5.04
C LEU A 347 10.32 6.93 6.40
N ARG A 348 10.35 8.19 6.87
CA ARG A 348 9.63 8.59 8.10
C ARG A 348 8.14 8.37 7.96
N TYR A 349 7.56 8.71 6.81
CA TYR A 349 6.15 8.46 6.53
C TYR A 349 5.81 6.96 6.59
N ALA A 350 6.59 6.11 5.93
CA ALA A 350 6.43 4.66 5.99
C ALA A 350 6.57 4.12 7.41
N HIS A 351 7.49 4.66 8.22
CA HIS A 351 7.64 4.30 9.62
C HIS A 351 6.45 4.72 10.47
N MET A 352 5.89 5.92 10.28
CA MET A 352 4.69 6.38 10.99
C MET A 352 3.49 5.44 10.77
N VAL A 353 3.33 4.91 9.55
CA VAL A 353 2.24 4.00 9.22
C VAL A 353 2.50 2.56 9.70
N ASN A 354 3.75 2.08 9.57
CA ASN A 354 4.07 0.67 9.80
C ASN A 354 4.60 0.35 11.20
N GLY A 355 5.07 1.36 11.94
CA GLY A 355 5.70 1.16 13.25
C GLY A 355 6.89 0.21 13.18
N PHE A 356 7.83 0.44 12.25
CA PHE A 356 8.98 -0.45 12.09
C PHE A 356 9.75 -0.62 13.41
N THR A 357 10.12 -1.87 13.69
CA THR A 357 10.94 -2.26 14.85
C THR A 357 12.44 -2.21 14.52
N ALA A 358 12.79 -2.49 13.26
CA ALA A 358 14.13 -2.29 12.72
C ALA A 358 14.07 -2.13 11.18
N LEU A 359 15.17 -1.66 10.59
CA LEU A 359 15.33 -1.52 9.15
C LEU A 359 16.31 -2.55 8.58
N ALA A 360 16.11 -2.90 7.32
CA ALA A 360 17.10 -3.60 6.49
C ALA A 360 17.48 -2.70 5.32
N LEU A 361 18.69 -2.14 5.35
CA LEU A 361 19.22 -1.27 4.29
C LEU A 361 19.87 -2.12 3.20
N THR A 362 19.38 -2.05 1.97
CA THR A 362 19.86 -2.91 0.88
C THR A 362 20.56 -2.12 -0.22
N LYS A 363 21.39 -2.83 -1.00
CA LYS A 363 22.10 -2.30 -2.16
C LYS A 363 23.02 -1.12 -1.84
N LEU A 364 23.68 -1.18 -0.68
CA LEU A 364 24.64 -0.16 -0.28
C LEU A 364 25.83 -0.09 -1.25
N ASP A 365 26.25 -1.23 -1.79
CA ASP A 365 27.32 -1.42 -2.79
C ASP A 365 27.13 -0.63 -4.10
N ILE A 366 25.89 -0.23 -4.39
CA ILE A 366 25.59 0.57 -5.56
C ILE A 366 26.18 1.97 -5.45
N LEU A 367 26.30 2.48 -4.22
CA LEU A 367 26.86 3.79 -3.91
C LEU A 367 28.39 3.80 -3.83
N ASP A 368 29.05 2.64 -3.91
CA ASP A 368 30.52 2.50 -3.80
C ASP A 368 31.32 3.40 -4.74
N ALA A 369 30.76 3.71 -5.91
CA ALA A 369 31.46 4.47 -6.96
C ALA A 369 31.33 6.00 -6.84
N LEU A 370 30.54 6.50 -5.89
CA LEU A 370 30.21 7.93 -5.80
C LEU A 370 31.23 8.70 -4.95
N ASP A 371 31.55 9.92 -5.37
CA ASP A 371 32.35 10.89 -4.60
C ASP A 371 31.54 11.52 -3.47
N GLU A 372 30.28 11.84 -3.76
CA GLU A 372 29.32 12.47 -2.86
C GLU A 372 27.96 11.81 -3.04
N ILE A 373 27.23 11.66 -1.95
CA ILE A 373 25.91 11.05 -1.91
C ILE A 373 24.94 12.07 -1.33
N LYS A 374 23.88 12.40 -2.07
CA LYS A 374 22.81 13.26 -1.56
C LYS A 374 21.69 12.43 -0.96
N VAL A 375 21.11 12.93 0.13
CA VAL A 375 19.94 12.35 0.80
C VAL A 375 18.90 13.44 1.00
N GLY A 376 17.67 13.23 0.52
CA GLY A 376 16.56 14.15 0.73
C GLY A 376 16.11 14.10 2.19
N ILE A 377 16.34 15.17 2.94
CA ILE A 377 16.03 15.23 4.38
C ILE A 377 14.67 15.87 4.68
N SER A 378 14.20 16.76 3.80
CA SER A 378 12.92 17.45 3.98
C SER A 378 12.32 17.94 2.67
N TYR A 379 11.04 18.30 2.69
CA TYR A 379 10.35 18.94 1.58
C TYR A 379 10.02 20.38 1.91
N LYS A 380 10.13 21.25 0.91
CA LYS A 380 9.59 22.61 0.90
C LYS A 380 8.45 22.69 -0.09
N LEU A 381 7.36 23.31 0.32
CA LEU A 381 6.24 23.65 -0.55
C LEU A 381 6.04 25.16 -0.50
N ASN A 382 6.14 25.82 -1.65
CA ASN A 382 6.08 27.29 -1.76
C ASN A 382 7.05 27.98 -0.79
N GLY A 383 8.30 27.50 -0.73
CA GLY A 383 9.37 28.01 0.15
C GLY A 383 9.24 27.63 1.63
N LYS A 384 8.18 26.93 2.07
CA LYS A 384 7.98 26.54 3.47
C LYS A 384 8.23 25.06 3.67
N ARG A 385 9.06 24.72 4.68
CA ARG A 385 9.32 23.33 5.06
C ARG A 385 8.05 22.67 5.60
N ILE A 386 7.72 21.48 5.11
CA ILE A 386 6.55 20.71 5.56
C ILE A 386 6.99 19.47 6.36
N PRO A 387 6.32 19.14 7.48
CA PRO A 387 6.66 17.98 8.30
C PRO A 387 5.94 16.69 7.87
N TYR A 388 5.10 16.73 6.85
CA TYR A 388 4.25 15.62 6.40
C TYR A 388 4.51 15.23 4.94
N PHE A 389 4.19 13.98 4.60
CA PHE A 389 4.13 13.55 3.21
C PHE A 389 2.80 14.02 2.58
N PRO A 390 2.81 14.74 1.44
CA PRO A 390 1.59 15.27 0.85
C PRO A 390 0.57 14.20 0.42
N ALA A 391 -0.67 14.27 0.93
CA ALA A 391 -1.82 13.41 0.58
C ALA A 391 -2.96 14.15 -0.19
N GLU A 392 -2.71 15.43 -0.50
CA GLU A 392 -3.61 16.50 -0.99
C GLU A 392 -4.76 16.99 -0.07
N SER A 393 -4.50 18.12 0.57
CA SER A 393 -5.37 19.31 0.65
C SER A 393 -4.57 20.46 1.27
N ALA A 394 -3.68 21.09 0.49
CA ALA A 394 -3.36 22.48 0.75
C ALA A 394 -4.35 23.27 -0.10
N GLY A 395 -5.48 23.62 0.50
CA GLY A 395 -6.41 24.56 -0.12
C GLY A 395 -5.61 25.69 -0.74
N VAL A 396 -5.95 26.02 -1.97
CA VAL A 396 -5.60 27.30 -2.57
C VAL A 396 -5.82 28.33 -1.47
N VAL A 397 -4.75 28.88 -0.89
CA VAL A 397 -4.86 30.15 -0.19
C VAL A 397 -5.15 31.10 -1.34
N GLN A 398 -6.43 31.19 -1.68
CA GLN A 398 -6.95 32.25 -2.50
C GLN A 398 -6.66 33.47 -1.65
N GLN A 399 -5.54 34.14 -1.95
CA GLN A 399 -5.31 35.47 -1.42
C GLN A 399 -6.60 36.22 -1.76
N SER A 400 -7.36 36.58 -0.73
CA SER A 400 -8.49 37.46 -0.90
C SER A 400 -8.00 38.64 -1.73
N PRO A 401 -8.67 38.99 -2.84
CA PRO A 401 -8.25 40.13 -3.62
C PRO A 401 -8.17 41.31 -2.66
N ARG A 402 -7.01 41.97 -2.59
CA ARG A 402 -6.90 43.27 -1.92
C ARG A 402 -8.03 44.12 -2.49
N ARG A 403 -8.95 44.59 -1.64
CA ARG A 403 -9.97 45.58 -2.03
C ARG A 403 -9.24 46.80 -2.59
N ILE A 404 -9.11 46.87 -3.90
CA ILE A 404 -8.83 48.12 -4.59
C ILE A 404 -10.10 48.96 -4.41
N HIS A 405 -10.03 49.93 -3.50
CA HIS A 405 -11.05 50.97 -3.39
C HIS A 405 -10.94 51.85 -4.63
N VAL A 406 -11.77 51.59 -5.65
CA VAL A 406 -12.08 52.61 -6.65
C VAL A 406 -13.27 53.39 -6.09
N ARG A 407 -13.00 54.59 -5.56
CA ARG A 407 -14.04 55.58 -5.30
C ARG A 407 -14.57 56.05 -6.65
N ALA A 408 -15.80 55.69 -6.99
CA ALA A 408 -16.56 56.38 -8.01
C ALA A 408 -17.56 57.30 -7.30
N GLU A 409 -17.19 58.57 -7.19
CA GLU A 409 -18.16 59.66 -7.03
C GLU A 409 -18.94 59.77 -8.34
N VAL A 410 -20.27 59.67 -8.30
CA VAL A 410 -21.11 60.21 -9.37
C VAL A 410 -22.22 61.02 -8.72
N ALA A 411 -22.12 62.32 -8.92
CA ALA A 411 -23.04 63.35 -8.48
C ALA A 411 -24.34 63.33 -9.30
N THR A 412 -25.41 63.68 -8.60
CA THR A 412 -26.74 64.03 -9.07
C THR A 412 -26.71 65.13 -10.12
N ILE A 413 -27.25 64.89 -11.32
CA ILE A 413 -27.88 65.95 -12.14
C ILE A 413 -29.15 65.40 -12.80
N TRP A 414 -30.28 65.97 -12.38
CA TRP A 414 -31.61 65.86 -12.99
C TRP A 414 -31.78 67.03 -13.95
N LYS A 415 -32.31 66.80 -15.17
CA LYS A 415 -33.35 67.64 -15.83
C LYS A 415 -33.71 67.13 -17.23
N GLY A 416 -34.97 66.70 -17.34
CA GLY A 416 -35.91 67.07 -18.41
C GLY A 416 -35.74 66.46 -19.80
N VAL A 417 -36.73 65.67 -20.25
CA VAL A 417 -37.67 65.96 -21.36
C VAL A 417 -38.74 64.85 -21.41
N HIS A 418 -39.95 65.25 -21.78
CA HIS A 418 -41.25 64.53 -21.76
C HIS A 418 -41.50 63.59 -22.98
N VAL A 419 -42.09 62.39 -22.70
CA VAL A 419 -43.17 61.55 -23.35
C VAL A 419 -43.53 61.69 -24.86
N PRO A 420 -44.31 60.77 -25.53
CA PRO A 420 -44.91 59.47 -25.12
C PRO A 420 -44.99 58.31 -26.18
N GLY A 421 -45.44 57.11 -25.76
CA GLY A 421 -46.06 56.09 -26.65
C GLY A 421 -46.21 54.68 -26.01
N PRO A 422 -47.35 53.96 -26.14
CA PRO A 422 -47.67 52.76 -25.34
C PRO A 422 -47.25 51.42 -25.99
N LEU A 423 -47.02 50.40 -25.15
CA LEU A 423 -46.79 48.99 -25.50
C LEU A 423 -48.13 48.26 -25.77
N PRO A 424 -48.17 47.29 -26.71
CA PRO A 424 -49.24 46.28 -26.78
C PRO A 424 -48.81 44.92 -26.19
N ASP A 425 -49.80 44.19 -25.65
CA ASP A 425 -49.74 42.84 -25.06
C ASP A 425 -49.52 41.71 -26.10
N PRO A 426 -49.10 40.50 -25.67
CA PRO A 426 -48.66 39.41 -26.56
C PRO A 426 -49.78 38.43 -26.95
N GLU A 427 -49.81 38.07 -28.24
CA GLU A 427 -50.65 36.99 -28.80
C GLU A 427 -49.98 35.60 -28.76
N GLU A 428 -50.87 34.61 -28.80
CA GLU A 428 -50.71 33.16 -28.68
C GLU A 428 -49.70 32.50 -29.62
N THR A 429 -49.12 31.37 -29.18
CA THR A 429 -48.93 30.21 -30.08
C THR A 429 -49.05 28.89 -29.33
N LYS A 430 -50.11 28.14 -29.64
CA LYS A 430 -50.37 26.73 -29.27
C LYS A 430 -49.45 25.78 -30.02
N TRP A 431 -49.11 24.63 -29.42
CA TRP A 431 -48.97 23.24 -29.96
C TRP A 431 -48.46 22.40 -28.76
N GLY A 432 -48.94 21.23 -28.34
CA GLY A 432 -49.96 20.27 -28.74
C GLY A 432 -49.84 19.06 -27.79
N ASP A 433 -50.97 18.44 -27.46
CA ASP A 433 -51.16 17.29 -26.57
C ASP A 433 -50.32 16.05 -26.91
N TRP A 434 -49.83 15.34 -25.88
CA TRP A 434 -49.80 13.86 -25.85
C TRP A 434 -50.20 13.37 -24.46
N SER A 435 -51.31 12.63 -24.45
CA SER A 435 -52.01 12.05 -23.32
C SER A 435 -51.42 10.71 -22.92
N LEU A 436 -51.37 10.43 -21.61
CA LEU A 436 -51.44 9.07 -21.06
C LEU A 436 -52.05 9.13 -19.65
N SER A 437 -53.24 8.54 -19.53
CA SER A 437 -53.93 8.24 -18.27
C SER A 437 -53.29 7.02 -17.58
N PRO A 438 -53.49 6.86 -16.26
CA PRO A 438 -54.47 5.85 -15.86
C PRO A 438 -55.35 6.24 -14.66
N GLN A 439 -56.54 5.64 -14.69
CA GLN A 439 -57.61 5.69 -13.69
C GLN A 439 -57.25 4.88 -12.42
N GLY A 440 -57.88 5.26 -11.30
CA GLY A 440 -58.09 4.35 -10.15
C GLY A 440 -57.79 4.95 -8.78
N ARG A 441 -58.72 5.73 -8.21
CA ARG A 441 -58.72 6.10 -6.78
C ARG A 441 -59.89 5.42 -6.07
N GLY A 442 -59.57 4.64 -5.03
CA GLY A 442 -60.48 4.33 -3.91
C GLY A 442 -60.33 5.36 -2.78
N PRO A 443 -61.30 5.49 -1.86
CA PRO A 443 -61.47 6.70 -1.07
C PRO A 443 -60.84 6.65 0.33
N GLY A 444 -60.44 7.83 0.81
CA GLY A 444 -60.62 8.24 2.20
C GLY A 444 -59.48 7.94 3.16
N LEU A 445 -58.75 8.99 3.55
CA LEU A 445 -58.61 9.44 4.94
C LEU A 445 -57.93 10.82 4.92
N GLY A 446 -58.62 11.82 5.47
CA GLY A 446 -58.20 13.22 5.46
C GLY A 446 -57.17 13.54 6.54
N VAL A 447 -56.26 14.44 6.21
CA VAL A 447 -55.41 15.20 7.15
C VAL A 447 -55.28 16.62 6.56
N PRO A 448 -55.44 17.70 7.35
CA PRO A 448 -55.62 19.05 6.82
C PRO A 448 -54.32 19.69 6.30
N ALA A 449 -54.52 20.58 5.32
CA ALA A 449 -53.51 21.28 4.55
C ALA A 449 -52.68 22.27 5.39
N THR A 450 -51.35 22.20 5.22
CA THR A 450 -50.44 23.33 5.45
C THR A 450 -49.97 23.83 4.08
N GLN A 451 -50.14 25.13 3.84
CA GLN A 451 -49.76 25.79 2.60
C GLN A 451 -48.24 25.82 2.43
N PRO A 452 -47.68 25.49 1.25
CA PRO A 452 -46.28 25.77 0.94
C PRO A 452 -46.13 27.18 0.33
N LEU A 453 -45.15 27.92 0.84
CA LEU A 453 -44.63 29.17 0.25
C LEU A 453 -44.03 28.90 -1.14
N PRO A 454 -44.14 29.84 -2.10
CA PRO A 454 -43.60 29.64 -3.45
C PRO A 454 -42.08 29.77 -3.46
N ALA A 455 -41.39 28.73 -3.96
CA ALA A 455 -39.99 28.78 -4.31
C ALA A 455 -39.80 29.64 -5.56
N THR A 456 -38.97 30.67 -5.45
CA THR A 456 -38.54 31.49 -6.58
C THR A 456 -37.48 30.72 -7.38
N GLU A 457 -37.86 30.27 -8.58
CA GLU A 457 -36.92 29.89 -9.64
C GLU A 457 -36.20 31.13 -10.14
N GLN A 458 -34.95 31.33 -9.73
CA GLN A 458 -33.99 32.15 -10.46
C GLN A 458 -32.56 31.69 -10.11
N GLY A 459 -31.84 31.15 -11.11
CA GLY A 459 -30.38 31.13 -11.09
C GLY A 459 -29.66 29.79 -10.98
N LEU A 460 -30.11 28.72 -11.65
CA LEU A 460 -29.29 27.53 -11.92
C LEU A 460 -29.08 27.35 -13.43
N ARG A 461 -28.45 28.35 -14.07
CA ARG A 461 -27.80 28.18 -15.36
C ARG A 461 -26.40 28.78 -15.27
N GLY A 462 -25.40 27.91 -15.25
CA GLY A 462 -24.00 28.30 -15.44
C GLY A 462 -23.03 27.82 -14.36
N LEU A 463 -22.95 26.51 -14.10
CA LEU A 463 -21.77 25.85 -13.53
C LEU A 463 -21.77 24.38 -13.98
N ALA A 464 -21.76 24.14 -15.29
CA ALA A 464 -21.24 22.88 -15.81
C ALA A 464 -19.71 23.01 -15.82
N THR A 465 -19.09 22.81 -14.67
CA THR A 465 -17.64 22.58 -14.61
C THR A 465 -17.40 21.24 -15.32
N PRO A 466 -16.53 21.15 -16.33
CA PRO A 466 -16.16 19.86 -16.88
C PRO A 466 -15.62 19.00 -15.73
N CYS A 467 -15.97 17.72 -15.68
CA CYS A 467 -15.40 16.77 -14.73
C CYS A 467 -13.87 16.82 -14.84
N VAL A 468 -13.21 17.57 -13.96
CA VAL A 468 -11.76 17.57 -13.81
C VAL A 468 -11.44 16.32 -13.01
N SER A 469 -10.87 15.32 -13.69
CA SER A 469 -10.31 14.11 -13.06
C SER A 469 -9.34 14.52 -11.94
N PRO A 470 -9.50 14.07 -10.68
CA PRO A 470 -8.71 14.58 -9.56
C PRO A 470 -7.27 14.08 -9.62
N ALA A 471 -6.36 15.00 -9.98
CA ALA A 471 -4.92 14.83 -9.98
C ALA A 471 -4.32 14.94 -8.56
N ASN A 472 -4.47 13.87 -7.76
CA ASN A 472 -3.94 13.71 -6.38
C ASN A 472 -2.39 13.67 -6.27
N GLN A 473 -1.67 14.35 -7.15
CA GLN A 473 -0.20 14.30 -7.24
C GLN A 473 0.44 15.68 -7.42
N GLU A 474 -0.34 16.73 -7.67
CA GLU A 474 0.20 18.04 -8.01
C GLU A 474 1.08 18.63 -6.90
N ILE A 475 0.65 18.51 -5.64
CA ILE A 475 1.44 19.03 -4.51
C ILE A 475 2.76 18.28 -4.40
N LEU A 476 2.75 16.96 -4.53
CA LEU A 476 3.97 16.15 -4.45
C LEU A 476 4.92 16.43 -5.62
N GLN A 477 4.42 16.85 -6.78
CA GLN A 477 5.25 17.31 -7.90
C GLN A 477 5.87 18.70 -7.68
N LYS A 478 5.21 19.54 -6.89
CA LYS A 478 5.64 20.92 -6.60
C LYS A 478 6.61 21.02 -5.42
N VAL A 479 6.91 19.91 -4.73
CA VAL A 479 7.84 19.96 -3.61
C VAL A 479 9.26 20.19 -4.09
N GLU A 480 9.97 21.07 -3.40
CA GLU A 480 11.40 21.23 -3.52
C GLU A 480 12.07 20.37 -2.43
N VAL A 481 12.98 19.49 -2.84
CA VAL A 481 13.70 18.64 -1.89
C VAL A 481 14.87 19.40 -1.28
N GLU A 482 14.96 19.39 0.03
CA GLU A 482 16.16 19.81 0.77
C GLU A 482 17.07 18.59 0.93
N TYR A 483 18.30 18.70 0.43
CA TYR A 483 19.29 17.64 0.46
C TYR A 483 20.37 17.89 1.51
N GLU A 484 20.83 16.82 2.13
CA GLU A 484 22.11 16.76 2.82
C GLU A 484 23.10 15.97 1.95
N THR A 485 24.34 16.46 1.88
CA THR A 485 25.40 15.84 1.06
C THR A 485 26.40 15.17 2.00
N LEU A 486 26.59 13.88 1.81
CA LEU A 486 27.52 13.04 2.56
C LEU A 486 28.70 12.65 1.67
N PRO A 487 29.92 12.50 2.22
CA PRO A 487 31.04 12.00 1.45
C PRO A 487 30.80 10.53 1.07
N GLY A 488 31.05 10.19 -0.19
CA GLY A 488 31.12 8.80 -0.63
C GLY A 488 32.42 8.13 -0.19
N TRP A 489 32.51 6.80 -0.37
CA TRP A 489 33.66 6.02 0.11
C TRP A 489 34.61 5.53 -0.98
N LYS A 490 34.21 5.51 -2.26
CA LYS A 490 35.08 5.07 -3.39
C LYS A 490 35.79 3.74 -3.14
N ALA A 491 35.10 2.79 -2.54
CA ALA A 491 35.64 1.49 -2.16
C ALA A 491 34.58 0.39 -2.38
N ASP A 492 35.01 -0.77 -2.87
CA ASP A 492 34.13 -1.93 -3.07
C ASP A 492 33.74 -2.54 -1.72
N THR A 493 32.43 -2.58 -1.45
CA THR A 493 31.87 -3.12 -0.20
C THR A 493 31.26 -4.51 -0.39
N THR A 494 31.23 -5.08 -1.60
CA THR A 494 30.57 -6.37 -1.88
C THR A 494 31.15 -7.55 -1.10
N GLY A 495 32.41 -7.46 -0.68
CA GLY A 495 33.11 -8.44 0.15
C GLY A 495 32.85 -8.32 1.66
N ALA A 496 32.22 -7.25 2.14
CA ALA A 496 32.01 -7.00 3.56
C ALA A 496 31.04 -8.03 4.18
N ARG A 497 31.36 -8.53 5.37
CA ARG A 497 30.56 -9.53 6.11
C ARG A 497 30.28 -9.12 7.56
N LYS A 498 31.00 -8.13 8.07
CA LYS A 498 30.83 -7.54 9.41
C LYS A 498 30.75 -6.03 9.31
N TRP A 499 30.20 -5.40 10.34
CA TRP A 499 30.07 -3.93 10.41
C TRP A 499 31.44 -3.24 10.23
N GLU A 500 32.48 -3.81 10.83
CA GLU A 500 33.83 -3.28 10.83
C GLU A 500 34.51 -3.36 9.45
N ASP A 501 34.00 -4.20 8.54
CA ASP A 501 34.51 -4.30 7.16
C ASP A 501 34.06 -3.11 6.30
N LEU A 502 33.00 -2.40 6.69
CA LEU A 502 32.49 -1.24 5.95
C LEU A 502 33.40 -0.03 6.16
N PRO A 503 33.70 0.76 5.10
CA PRO A 503 34.47 1.98 5.24
C PRO A 503 33.75 2.99 6.15
N PRO A 504 34.48 3.87 6.86
CA PRO A 504 33.90 4.81 7.81
C PRO A 504 32.77 5.67 7.23
N GLN A 505 32.86 6.07 5.95
CA GLN A 505 31.82 6.86 5.29
C GLN A 505 30.56 6.04 5.01
N ALA A 506 30.68 4.75 4.68
CA ALA A 506 29.53 3.85 4.55
C ALA A 506 28.86 3.60 5.90
N GLN A 507 29.66 3.40 6.96
CA GLN A 507 29.15 3.32 8.34
C GLN A 507 28.40 4.59 8.74
N ASN A 508 28.95 5.76 8.40
CA ASN A 508 28.31 7.05 8.65
C ASN A 508 27.00 7.20 7.86
N TYR A 509 26.95 6.72 6.62
CA TYR A 509 25.72 6.69 5.82
C TYR A 509 24.62 5.85 6.49
N VAL A 510 24.95 4.65 6.98
CA VAL A 510 23.99 3.80 7.70
C VAL A 510 23.47 4.50 8.96
N ARG A 511 24.37 5.04 9.79
CA ARG A 511 24.01 5.79 11.00
C ARG A 511 23.18 7.02 10.69
N PHE A 512 23.46 7.69 9.56
CA PHE A 512 22.69 8.84 9.10
C PHE A 512 21.23 8.45 8.85
N VAL A 513 20.99 7.31 8.18
CA VAL A 513 19.63 6.79 7.94
C VAL A 513 18.95 6.44 9.27
N GLU A 514 19.60 5.70 10.17
CA GLU A 514 19.08 5.35 11.50
C GLU A 514 18.60 6.58 12.27
N ASN A 515 19.48 7.57 12.39
CA ASN A 515 19.23 8.79 13.16
C ASN A 515 18.06 9.60 12.59
N HIS A 516 17.85 9.60 11.28
CA HIS A 516 16.82 10.43 10.65
C HIS A 516 15.44 9.78 10.56
N VAL A 517 15.35 8.45 10.70
CA VAL A 517 14.06 7.73 10.73
C VAL A 517 13.57 7.57 12.17
N GLY A 518 14.47 7.39 13.14
CA GLY A 518 14.14 7.27 14.58
C GLY A 518 13.74 8.57 15.28
N VAL A 519 13.85 9.73 14.61
CA VAL A 519 13.42 11.02 15.19
C VAL A 519 11.93 11.22 14.94
N ALA A 520 11.13 11.01 15.99
CA ALA A 520 9.74 11.44 16.04
C ALA A 520 9.67 12.98 15.96
N GLY A 521 9.47 13.53 14.76
CA GLY A 521 8.87 14.86 14.55
C GLY A 521 9.49 16.07 15.25
N GLY A 522 10.75 16.00 15.71
CA GLY A 522 11.44 17.13 16.32
C GLY A 522 11.97 18.08 15.26
N CYS A 523 11.28 19.19 15.03
CA CYS A 523 11.76 20.33 14.25
C CYS A 523 13.07 20.87 14.86
N PRO A 524 14.23 20.85 14.17
CA PRO A 524 15.41 21.55 14.66
C PRO A 524 15.32 22.99 14.17
N VAL A 525 14.55 23.84 14.86
CA VAL A 525 14.64 25.30 14.72
C VAL A 525 14.87 25.89 16.10
N PRO A 526 15.98 26.62 16.34
CA PRO A 526 16.21 27.30 17.60
C PRO A 526 15.40 28.60 17.60
N CYS A 527 14.13 28.56 18.01
CA CYS A 527 13.34 29.77 18.25
C CYS A 527 12.46 29.60 19.50
N ALA A 528 12.84 30.36 20.55
CA ALA A 528 12.09 30.80 21.73
C ALA A 528 11.06 29.84 22.38
N ARG A 529 11.36 29.43 23.63
CA ARG A 529 10.44 28.73 24.55
C ARG A 529 9.10 29.48 24.73
N PRO A 530 7.95 28.85 24.49
CA PRO A 530 6.70 29.17 25.17
C PRO A 530 6.60 28.39 26.50
N PRO A 531 5.76 28.82 27.46
CA PRO A 531 5.66 28.19 28.78
C PRO A 531 5.06 26.78 28.71
N ALA A 532 5.57 25.89 29.56
CA ALA A 532 5.35 24.45 29.51
C ALA A 532 3.89 24.02 29.76
N PRO A 533 3.30 23.15 28.91
CA PRO A 533 2.14 22.34 29.27
C PRO A 533 2.56 21.09 30.08
N PRO A 534 1.61 20.40 30.75
CA PRO A 534 1.93 19.34 31.71
C PRO A 534 2.69 18.18 31.06
N ARG A 535 3.58 17.54 31.86
CA ARG A 535 4.48 16.45 31.44
C ARG A 535 3.71 15.27 30.83
N VAL A 536 3.59 15.28 29.50
CA VAL A 536 3.40 14.07 28.69
C VAL A 536 4.73 13.30 28.71
N PRO A 537 4.75 11.96 28.87
CA PRO A 537 5.98 11.18 28.76
C PRO A 537 6.65 11.50 27.42
N SER A 538 7.93 11.87 27.46
CA SER A 538 8.70 12.17 26.25
C SER A 538 8.73 10.95 25.33
N LEU A 539 8.21 11.10 24.10
CA LEU A 539 8.31 10.12 23.00
C LEU A 539 9.75 9.93 22.46
N ASN A 540 10.78 10.40 23.17
CA ASN A 540 12.16 10.50 22.71
C ASN A 540 12.99 9.20 22.82
N ASN A 541 12.40 8.03 23.00
CA ASN A 541 13.14 6.79 23.27
C ASN A 541 12.82 5.60 22.34
N LEU A 542 12.43 5.86 21.09
CA LEU A 542 12.36 4.81 20.06
C LEU A 542 13.45 5.07 19.01
N SER A 543 14.70 4.76 19.33
CA SER A 543 15.76 4.73 18.32
C SER A 543 15.51 3.54 17.40
N LEU A 544 15.03 3.81 16.19
CA LEU A 544 14.94 2.79 15.14
C LEU A 544 16.35 2.46 14.66
N SER A 545 16.76 1.19 14.76
CA SER A 545 18.05 0.71 14.27
C SER A 545 17.94 0.06 12.89
N VAL A 546 19.02 0.14 12.12
CA VAL A 546 19.26 -0.71 10.96
C VAL A 546 19.85 -2.00 11.50
N LYS A 547 19.11 -3.09 11.36
CA LYS A 547 19.51 -4.42 11.83
C LYS A 547 20.28 -5.19 10.76
N TRP A 548 20.08 -4.85 9.49
CA TRP A 548 20.77 -5.51 8.38
C TRP A 548 21.23 -4.53 7.32
N VAL A 549 22.42 -4.75 6.79
CA VAL A 549 22.97 -4.06 5.62
C VAL A 549 23.26 -5.07 4.53
N GLY A 550 22.55 -4.98 3.41
CA GLY A 550 22.80 -5.79 2.23
C GLY A 550 23.79 -5.10 1.30
N VAL A 551 24.95 -5.72 1.10
CA VAL A 551 25.92 -5.42 0.03
C VAL A 551 25.83 -6.55 -1.01
N GLY A 552 25.93 -6.31 -2.30
CA GLY A 552 25.96 -7.36 -3.32
C GLY A 552 24.64 -8.12 -3.54
N LYS A 553 24.68 -9.28 -4.22
CA LYS A 553 23.48 -10.00 -4.73
C LYS A 553 23.01 -11.22 -3.91
N SER A 554 23.87 -11.85 -3.10
CA SER A 554 23.54 -13.06 -2.33
C SER A 554 22.84 -12.72 -1.00
N ARG A 555 22.29 -13.73 -0.32
CA ARG A 555 21.93 -13.64 1.11
C ARG A 555 23.16 -13.55 2.01
N ASP A 556 24.27 -14.18 1.61
CA ASP A 556 25.52 -14.23 2.41
C ASP A 556 26.22 -12.88 2.50
N SER A 557 25.73 -11.91 1.73
CA SER A 557 26.21 -10.54 1.69
C SER A 557 25.28 -9.58 2.45
N ILE A 558 24.37 -10.13 3.27
CA ILE A 558 23.71 -9.40 4.35
C ILE A 558 24.61 -9.40 5.59
N ILE A 559 24.98 -8.21 6.03
CA ILE A 559 25.68 -7.94 7.28
C ILE A 559 24.61 -7.74 8.36
N GLN A 560 24.60 -8.58 9.38
CA GLN A 560 23.76 -8.37 10.56
C GLN A 560 24.44 -7.39 11.51
N LEU A 561 23.72 -6.34 11.86
CA LEU A 561 24.10 -5.35 12.86
C LEU A 561 23.48 -5.73 14.22
N PHE A 562 24.11 -5.26 15.30
CA PHE A 562 23.89 -5.71 16.68
C PHE A 562 22.43 -5.68 17.14
#